data_AF-A0A7S3HJT6-F1
#
_entry.id   AF-A0A7S3HJT6-F1
#
_cell.length_a   1.000
_cell.length_b   1.000
_cell.length_c   1.000
_cell.angle_alpha   90.00
_cell.angle_beta   90.00
_cell.angle_gamma   90.00
#
_symmetry.space_group_name_H-M   'P 1'
#
loop_
_entity.id
_entity.type
_entity.pdbx_description
1 polymer ?
#
loop_
_entity_poly.entity_id
_entity_poly.type
_entity_poly.pdbx_seq_one_letter_code
_entity_poly.pdbx_strand_id
1 'polypeptide(L)'
;DEEEHAVTLFNYLYYLALKRGTVTSAAVTAPAAGKPAASSSAVVNDALKESVFLVMGRAVPEGDSVYVMIRDFKRSAHGSGPENFLIINPWTGYIYSANDPNCPLRDVYLLATPNNVWANIQVSARPAELSFDLLNVSEWRPFFGSRYPLPAGGLNTVQTDIEYVETSPGYALEIEKAVFQSIRNRIRKWRSKRQRSTTTFHPDACSVMHDLLPKLENWKRSGNPEAFENGGNDNVPVDQSGALTELQRLAQDKMKSLLRTRTLRGFPLNVPFTDVEELLTKIKTMGIHESKHPEVQFVMAVRAFPLYNNILSLWVFLGTLEPIPGH
;
A
#
# COMPACT_ATOMS: atom_id res chain seq x y z
N ASP A 1 -4.94 22.33 -0.87
CA ASP A 1 -4.74 21.08 -0.11
C ASP A 1 -4.72 19.83 -0.98
N GLU A 2 -5.73 19.50 -1.78
CA GLU A 2 -5.75 18.24 -2.59
C GLU A 2 -4.53 18.10 -3.52
N GLU A 3 -4.14 19.18 -4.20
CA GLU A 3 -2.96 19.21 -5.07
C GLU A 3 -1.67 18.91 -4.32
N GLU A 4 -1.51 19.43 -3.09
CA GLU A 4 -0.32 19.18 -2.27
C GLU A 4 -0.23 17.70 -1.88
N HIS A 5 -1.35 17.09 -1.50
CA HIS A 5 -1.40 15.65 -1.19
C HIS A 5 -1.02 14.82 -2.43
N ALA A 6 -1.54 15.19 -3.60
CA ALA A 6 -1.21 14.53 -4.87
C ALA A 6 0.27 14.62 -5.20
N VAL A 7 0.86 15.82 -5.08
CA VAL A 7 2.28 16.07 -5.35
C VAL A 7 3.17 15.32 -4.35
N THR A 8 2.83 15.32 -3.06
CA THR A 8 3.57 14.54 -2.04
C THR A 8 3.52 13.05 -2.34
N LEU A 9 2.34 12.50 -2.62
CA LEU A 9 2.18 11.08 -2.95
C LEU A 9 2.91 10.72 -4.25
N PHE A 10 2.78 11.56 -5.28
CA PHE A 10 3.48 11.40 -6.55
C PHE A 10 5.00 11.34 -6.33
N ASN A 11 5.57 12.29 -5.61
CA ASN A 11 7.01 12.33 -5.34
C ASN A 11 7.50 11.08 -4.61
N TYR A 12 6.71 10.58 -3.65
CA TYR A 12 7.06 9.36 -2.93
C TYR A 12 7.01 8.12 -3.84
N LEU A 13 5.94 7.97 -4.63
CA LEU A 13 5.81 6.84 -5.55
C LEU A 13 6.83 6.89 -6.69
N TYR A 14 7.14 8.09 -7.18
CA TYR A 14 8.19 8.33 -8.17
C TYR A 14 9.58 7.97 -7.61
N TYR A 15 9.89 8.37 -6.36
CA TYR A 15 11.11 7.92 -5.67
C TYR A 15 11.20 6.40 -5.57
N LEU A 16 10.11 5.72 -5.18
CA LEU A 16 10.08 4.25 -5.12
C LEU A 16 10.28 3.62 -6.50
N ALA A 17 9.70 4.21 -7.55
CA ALA A 17 9.85 3.76 -8.93
C ALA A 17 11.30 3.90 -9.42
N LEU A 18 11.96 5.02 -9.11
CA LEU A 18 13.39 5.21 -9.39
C LEU A 18 14.25 4.17 -8.66
N LYS A 19 14.01 3.94 -7.37
CA LYS A 19 14.77 2.95 -6.57
C LYS A 19 14.60 1.52 -7.09
N ARG A 20 13.44 1.20 -7.67
CA ARG A 20 13.14 -0.10 -8.28
C ARG A 20 13.58 -0.20 -9.75
N GLY A 21 14.04 0.90 -10.35
CA GLY A 21 14.40 0.96 -11.78
C GLY A 21 13.21 0.88 -12.73
N THR A 22 11.98 1.11 -12.25
CA THR A 22 10.76 1.13 -13.09
C THR A 22 10.52 2.50 -13.73
N VAL A 23 11.27 3.52 -13.33
CA VAL A 23 11.43 4.80 -14.04
C VAL A 23 12.92 5.10 -14.12
N THR A 24 13.37 5.74 -15.21
CA THR A 24 14.74 6.28 -15.34
C THR A 24 14.71 7.79 -15.18
N SER A 25 15.46 8.32 -14.20
CA SER A 25 15.63 9.77 -14.08
C SER A 25 16.48 10.29 -15.24
N ALA A 26 15.95 11.24 -16.02
CA ALA A 26 16.70 11.95 -17.05
C ALA A 26 17.94 12.67 -16.47
N ALA A 27 17.95 12.98 -15.16
CA ALA A 27 19.03 13.70 -14.49
C ALA A 27 20.31 12.87 -14.25
N VAL A 28 20.28 11.53 -14.35
CA VAL A 28 21.47 10.69 -14.14
C VAL A 28 22.31 10.52 -15.41
N THR A 29 21.79 10.92 -16.57
CA THR A 29 22.55 10.94 -17.82
C THR A 29 22.71 12.38 -18.29
N ALA A 30 23.52 13.16 -17.56
CA ALA A 30 24.10 14.37 -18.14
C ALA A 30 24.79 13.96 -19.45
N PRO A 31 24.40 14.51 -20.62
CA PRO A 31 25.18 14.28 -21.81
C PRO A 31 26.52 14.96 -21.58
N ALA A 32 27.60 14.19 -21.67
CA ALA A 32 28.93 14.76 -21.85
C ALA A 32 28.83 15.88 -22.90
N ALA A 33 29.33 17.06 -22.55
CA ALA A 33 29.19 18.28 -23.32
C ALA A 33 29.46 18.03 -24.82
N GLY A 34 28.46 18.26 -25.67
CA GLY A 34 28.61 18.17 -27.13
C GLY A 34 27.65 17.25 -27.89
N LYS A 35 26.62 16.66 -27.27
CA LYS A 35 25.56 15.95 -28.02
C LYS A 35 24.36 16.86 -28.34
N PRO A 36 23.75 16.72 -29.54
CA PRO A 36 22.59 17.51 -29.94
C PRO A 36 21.38 17.22 -29.05
N ALA A 37 20.39 18.14 -29.06
CA ALA A 37 19.11 17.99 -28.35
C ALA A 37 18.53 16.57 -28.52
N ALA A 38 17.93 16.05 -27.44
CA ALA A 38 17.41 14.68 -27.38
C ALA A 38 16.65 14.31 -28.66
N SER A 39 17.09 13.25 -29.35
CA SER A 39 16.44 12.76 -30.55
C SER A 39 15.01 12.31 -30.25
N SER A 40 14.13 12.32 -31.26
CA SER A 40 12.76 11.79 -31.14
C SER A 40 12.71 10.37 -30.54
N SER A 41 13.74 9.55 -30.77
CA SER A 41 13.89 8.22 -30.19
C SER A 41 14.15 8.19 -28.67
N ALA A 42 14.75 9.23 -28.09
CA ALA A 42 14.98 9.33 -26.65
C ALA A 42 13.68 9.68 -25.91
N VAL A 43 12.90 10.63 -26.46
CA VAL A 43 11.57 11.01 -25.94
C VAL A 43 10.59 9.83 -25.99
N VAL A 44 10.65 9.02 -27.06
CA VAL A 44 9.85 7.80 -27.20
C VAL A 44 10.21 6.73 -26.14
N ASN A 45 11.51 6.54 -25.87
CA ASN A 45 11.96 5.58 -24.86
C ASN A 45 11.68 6.01 -23.42
N ASP A 46 11.63 7.32 -23.14
CA ASP A 46 11.31 7.82 -21.79
C ASP A 46 9.81 7.70 -21.50
N ALA A 47 8.93 8.04 -22.45
CA ALA A 47 7.48 7.90 -22.26
C ALA A 47 7.01 6.44 -22.07
N LEU A 48 7.69 5.45 -22.66
CA LEU A 48 7.45 4.03 -22.43
C LEU A 48 7.85 3.55 -21.03
N LYS A 49 8.75 4.28 -20.35
CA LYS A 49 9.24 3.94 -19.00
C LYS A 49 8.52 4.69 -17.90
N GLU A 50 7.75 5.72 -18.21
CA GLU A 50 6.96 6.42 -17.22
C GLU A 50 5.90 5.47 -16.64
N SER A 51 5.91 5.31 -15.32
CA SER A 51 5.02 4.40 -14.60
C SER A 51 4.30 5.05 -13.43
N VAL A 52 4.51 6.34 -13.22
CA VAL A 52 3.86 7.17 -12.20
C VAL A 52 3.51 8.51 -12.82
N PHE A 53 2.27 8.96 -12.65
CA PHE A 53 1.73 10.19 -13.26
C PHE A 53 0.93 10.97 -12.23
N LEU A 54 1.04 12.30 -12.27
CA LEU A 54 -0.03 13.18 -11.77
C LEU A 54 -1.15 13.19 -12.79
N VAL A 55 -2.39 13.09 -12.32
CA VAL A 55 -3.60 13.07 -13.14
C VAL A 55 -4.46 14.26 -12.76
N MET A 56 -4.60 15.22 -13.67
CA MET A 56 -5.51 16.36 -13.46
C MET A 56 -6.80 16.07 -14.19
N GLY A 57 -7.91 16.26 -13.51
CA GLY A 57 -9.21 15.85 -14.01
C GLY A 57 -10.35 16.33 -13.14
N ARG A 58 -11.52 15.74 -13.35
CA ARG A 58 -12.71 16.03 -12.57
C ARG A 58 -13.20 14.80 -11.85
N ALA A 59 -13.33 14.89 -10.55
CA ALA A 59 -13.88 13.85 -9.68
C ALA A 59 -15.25 14.24 -9.12
N VAL A 60 -16.02 13.26 -8.66
CA VAL A 60 -17.32 13.47 -8.01
C VAL A 60 -17.30 12.80 -6.65
N PRO A 61 -17.61 13.51 -5.55
CA PRO A 61 -18.13 14.89 -5.49
C PRO A 61 -17.07 16.00 -5.49
N GLU A 62 -15.79 15.66 -5.60
CA GLU A 62 -14.65 16.57 -5.30
C GLU A 62 -14.53 17.78 -6.26
N GLY A 63 -15.01 17.66 -7.51
CA GLY A 63 -14.88 18.73 -8.51
C GLY A 63 -13.60 18.60 -9.30
N ASP A 64 -12.92 19.72 -9.59
CA ASP A 64 -11.60 19.67 -10.24
C ASP A 64 -10.57 19.21 -9.22
N SER A 65 -9.89 18.09 -9.52
CA SER A 65 -9.04 17.39 -8.56
C SER A 65 -7.80 16.81 -9.22
N VAL A 66 -6.79 16.53 -8.39
CA VAL A 66 -5.53 15.91 -8.81
C VAL A 66 -5.37 14.56 -8.13
N TYR A 67 -5.17 13.52 -8.94
CA TYR A 67 -4.97 12.14 -8.52
C TYR A 67 -3.56 11.68 -8.88
N VAL A 68 -3.15 10.52 -8.36
CA VAL A 68 -1.90 9.87 -8.79
C VAL A 68 -2.24 8.57 -9.50
N MET A 69 -1.68 8.36 -10.68
CA MET A 69 -1.84 7.11 -11.44
C MET A 69 -0.53 6.36 -11.51
N ILE A 70 -0.59 5.04 -11.32
CA ILE A 70 0.55 4.15 -11.48
C ILE A 70 0.23 3.02 -12.44
N ARG A 71 1.26 2.52 -13.13
CA ARG A 71 1.14 1.31 -13.96
C ARG A 71 1.08 0.06 -13.08
N ASP A 72 0.08 -0.78 -13.30
CA ASP A 72 -0.02 -2.10 -12.70
C ASP A 72 0.77 -3.13 -13.53
N PHE A 73 2.05 -3.26 -13.22
CA PHE A 73 2.95 -4.20 -13.88
C PHE A 73 2.54 -5.67 -13.74
N LYS A 74 1.56 -6.01 -12.87
CA LYS A 74 1.09 -7.40 -12.70
C LYS A 74 0.21 -7.87 -13.86
N ARG A 75 -0.46 -6.96 -14.55
CA ARG A 75 -1.40 -7.30 -15.65
C ARG A 75 -0.70 -7.35 -16.98
N SER A 76 -0.15 -6.21 -17.40
CA SER A 76 0.69 -6.10 -18.59
C SER A 76 1.75 -5.04 -18.38
N ALA A 77 3.01 -5.42 -18.55
CA ALA A 77 4.13 -4.49 -18.40
C ALA A 77 4.11 -3.34 -19.43
N HIS A 78 3.43 -3.53 -20.57
CA HIS A 78 3.42 -2.58 -21.69
C HIS A 78 2.00 -2.26 -22.19
N GLY A 79 0.95 -2.70 -21.48
CA GLY A 79 -0.43 -2.45 -21.91
C GLY A 79 -0.81 -0.97 -21.78
N SER A 80 -1.39 -0.38 -22.82
CA SER A 80 -1.89 0.99 -22.80
C SER A 80 -3.36 1.08 -22.37
N GLY A 81 -4.06 -0.05 -22.23
CA GLY A 81 -5.46 -0.07 -21.79
C GLY A 81 -5.62 0.29 -20.31
N PRO A 82 -6.80 0.80 -19.91
CA PRO A 82 -7.10 1.26 -18.54
C PRO A 82 -6.98 0.16 -17.50
N GLU A 83 -7.17 -1.09 -17.88
CA GLU A 83 -6.99 -2.24 -17.01
C GLU A 83 -5.57 -2.35 -16.45
N ASN A 84 -4.57 -1.73 -17.09
CA ASN A 84 -3.17 -1.77 -16.68
C ASN A 84 -2.75 -0.60 -15.78
N PHE A 85 -3.71 0.23 -15.34
CA PHE A 85 -3.44 1.39 -14.52
C PHE A 85 -4.30 1.41 -13.26
N LEU A 86 -3.68 1.87 -12.17
CA LEU A 86 -4.32 2.14 -10.89
C LEU A 86 -4.36 3.65 -10.67
N ILE A 87 -5.50 4.14 -10.22
CA ILE A 87 -5.76 5.53 -9.87
C ILE A 87 -5.90 5.62 -8.36
N ILE A 88 -5.10 6.49 -7.75
CA ILE A 88 -5.01 6.65 -6.30
C ILE A 88 -5.55 8.02 -5.94
N ASN A 89 -6.58 8.04 -5.10
CA ASN A 89 -7.06 9.27 -4.47
C ASN A 89 -6.06 9.65 -3.37
N PRO A 90 -5.35 10.78 -3.51
CA PRO A 90 -4.24 11.12 -2.62
C PRO A 90 -4.70 11.55 -1.23
N TRP A 91 -5.95 11.98 -1.08
CA TRP A 91 -6.53 12.41 0.19
C TRP A 91 -6.98 11.21 1.04
N THR A 92 -7.67 10.26 0.42
CA THR A 92 -8.24 9.08 1.11
C THR A 92 -7.31 7.87 1.11
N GLY A 93 -6.35 7.82 0.19
CA GLY A 93 -5.50 6.65 -0.05
C GLY A 93 -6.23 5.49 -0.73
N TYR A 94 -7.49 5.65 -1.16
CA TYR A 94 -8.18 4.61 -1.92
C TYR A 94 -7.55 4.43 -3.29
N ILE A 95 -7.41 3.16 -3.68
CA ILE A 95 -6.82 2.73 -4.94
C ILE A 95 -7.93 2.10 -5.78
N TYR A 96 -8.09 2.59 -7.00
CA TYR A 96 -9.08 2.13 -7.97
C TYR A 96 -8.36 1.60 -9.21
N SER A 97 -8.91 0.60 -9.89
CA SER A 97 -8.52 0.37 -11.28
C SER A 97 -9.01 1.55 -12.12
N ALA A 98 -8.28 1.94 -13.17
CA ALA A 98 -8.81 2.94 -14.10
C ALA A 98 -10.08 2.45 -14.84
N ASN A 99 -10.34 1.15 -14.84
CA ASN A 99 -11.59 0.56 -15.35
C ASN A 99 -12.69 0.41 -14.28
N ASP A 100 -12.47 0.86 -13.04
CA ASP A 100 -13.46 0.75 -11.96
C ASP A 100 -14.55 1.82 -12.10
N PRO A 101 -15.83 1.45 -12.31
CA PRO A 101 -16.93 2.42 -12.42
C PRO A 101 -17.19 3.20 -11.12
N ASN A 102 -16.73 2.69 -9.98
CA ASN A 102 -16.84 3.36 -8.69
C ASN A 102 -15.71 4.35 -8.43
N CYS A 103 -14.70 4.43 -9.31
CA CYS A 103 -13.66 5.45 -9.21
C CYS A 103 -14.31 6.86 -9.20
N PRO A 104 -14.00 7.70 -8.20
CA PRO A 104 -14.56 9.05 -8.14
C PRO A 104 -14.10 9.93 -9.31
N LEU A 105 -12.89 9.71 -9.83
CA LEU A 105 -12.35 10.43 -10.98
C LEU A 105 -13.15 10.07 -12.24
N ARG A 106 -13.86 11.05 -12.80
CA ARG A 106 -14.78 10.87 -13.93
C ARG A 106 -14.17 11.28 -15.25
N ASP A 107 -13.35 12.31 -15.23
CA ASP A 107 -12.73 12.86 -16.43
C ASP A 107 -11.22 13.05 -16.20
N VAL A 108 -10.39 12.65 -17.16
CA VAL A 108 -8.94 12.89 -17.18
C VAL A 108 -8.63 13.90 -18.28
N TYR A 109 -8.04 15.03 -17.87
CA TYR A 109 -7.69 16.13 -18.75
C TYR A 109 -6.20 16.14 -19.07
N LEU A 110 -5.36 15.97 -18.05
CA LEU A 110 -3.91 16.04 -18.20
C LEU A 110 -3.22 14.91 -17.44
N LEU A 111 -2.11 14.45 -17.99
CA LEU A 111 -1.13 13.60 -17.32
C LEU A 111 0.20 14.35 -17.22
N ALA A 112 0.86 14.30 -16.07
CA ALA A 112 2.12 15.00 -15.86
C ALA A 112 3.17 14.11 -15.17
N THR A 113 4.42 14.25 -15.62
CA THR A 113 5.64 13.71 -15.01
C THR A 113 6.65 14.85 -14.84
N PRO A 114 7.83 14.64 -14.24
CA PRO A 114 8.81 15.71 -14.10
C PRO A 114 9.36 16.20 -15.45
N ASN A 115 9.16 15.40 -16.51
CA ASN A 115 9.74 15.65 -17.83
C ASN A 115 8.74 16.23 -18.83
N ASN A 116 7.44 15.99 -18.65
CA ASN A 116 6.44 16.45 -19.61
C ASN A 116 5.02 16.49 -19.03
N VAL A 117 4.14 17.17 -19.76
CA VAL A 117 2.69 17.18 -19.54
C VAL A 117 2.01 16.80 -20.85
N TRP A 118 1.01 15.92 -20.79
CA TRP A 118 0.22 15.50 -21.93
C TRP A 118 -1.24 15.89 -21.73
N ALA A 119 -1.81 16.59 -22.71
CA ALA A 119 -3.23 16.89 -22.74
C ALA A 119 -4.00 15.77 -23.45
N ASN A 120 -5.08 15.30 -22.83
CA ASN A 120 -6.01 14.38 -23.46
C ASN A 120 -6.76 15.09 -24.59
N ILE A 121 -6.65 14.57 -25.80
CA ILE A 121 -7.39 15.04 -26.99
C ILE A 121 -8.26 13.93 -27.61
N GLN A 122 -8.46 12.84 -26.88
CA GLN A 122 -9.39 11.78 -27.23
C GLN A 122 -10.85 12.27 -27.17
N VAL A 123 -11.76 11.52 -27.79
CA VAL A 123 -13.19 11.84 -27.79
C VAL A 123 -13.80 11.73 -26.39
N SER A 124 -13.30 10.78 -25.58
CA SER A 124 -13.71 10.60 -24.19
C SER A 124 -12.66 11.15 -23.24
N ALA A 125 -13.10 11.54 -22.05
CA ALA A 125 -12.24 11.84 -20.92
C ALA A 125 -12.32 10.78 -19.82
N ARG A 126 -13.22 9.79 -19.95
CA ARG A 126 -13.49 8.83 -18.87
C ARG A 126 -12.37 7.82 -18.74
N PRO A 127 -11.77 7.62 -17.55
CA PRO A 127 -10.64 6.72 -17.37
C PRO A 127 -10.79 5.34 -18.04
N ALA A 128 -11.95 4.71 -17.90
CA ALA A 128 -12.26 3.39 -18.45
C ALA A 128 -12.34 3.33 -19.98
N GLU A 129 -12.45 4.49 -20.65
CA GLU A 129 -12.59 4.61 -22.10
C GLU A 129 -11.32 5.18 -22.75
N LEU A 130 -10.26 5.48 -21.99
CA LEU A 130 -9.02 6.04 -22.50
C LEU A 130 -8.01 4.97 -22.91
N SER A 131 -7.34 5.22 -24.02
CA SER A 131 -6.00 4.70 -24.27
C SER A 131 -4.99 5.55 -23.49
N PHE A 132 -4.12 4.93 -22.72
CA PHE A 132 -3.00 5.57 -22.02
C PHE A 132 -1.67 5.41 -22.78
N ASP A 133 -1.73 5.29 -24.12
CA ASP A 133 -0.55 5.33 -24.97
C ASP A 133 -0.06 6.77 -25.19
N LEU A 134 0.85 7.24 -24.33
CA LEU A 134 1.41 8.59 -24.41
C LEU A 134 2.26 8.85 -25.66
N LEU A 135 2.63 7.80 -26.42
CA LEU A 135 3.30 7.95 -27.70
C LEU A 135 2.33 8.30 -28.83
N ASN A 136 1.04 8.00 -28.66
CA ASN A 136 0.03 8.32 -29.64
C ASN A 136 -0.34 9.81 -29.58
N VAL A 137 0.35 10.61 -30.40
CA VAL A 137 0.14 12.06 -30.48
C VAL A 137 -1.24 12.49 -31.00
N SER A 138 -2.04 11.55 -31.52
CA SER A 138 -3.44 11.81 -31.91
C SER A 138 -4.42 11.69 -30.73
N GLU A 139 -4.00 11.04 -29.64
CA GLU A 139 -4.77 10.84 -28.42
C GLU A 139 -4.24 11.69 -27.26
N TRP A 140 -2.91 11.86 -27.19
CA TRP A 140 -2.22 12.62 -26.16
C TRP A 140 -1.31 13.67 -26.78
N ARG A 141 -1.62 14.94 -26.53
CA ARG A 141 -0.80 16.05 -27.03
C ARG A 141 0.27 16.43 -26.01
N PRO A 142 1.57 16.17 -26.24
CA PRO A 142 2.62 16.56 -25.31
C PRO A 142 2.85 18.07 -25.36
N PHE A 143 3.20 18.65 -24.21
CA PHE A 143 3.66 20.03 -24.10
C PHE A 143 5.07 20.18 -24.68
N PHE A 144 6.00 19.35 -24.22
CA PHE A 144 7.33 19.23 -24.81
C PHE A 144 7.33 18.15 -25.90
N GLY A 145 7.56 18.56 -27.14
CA GLY A 145 7.57 17.68 -28.30
C GLY A 145 8.52 18.19 -29.38
N SER A 146 8.49 17.62 -30.58
CA SER A 146 9.44 17.97 -31.64
C SER A 146 9.45 19.48 -32.02
N ARG A 147 8.32 20.16 -31.85
CA ARG A 147 8.18 21.61 -32.12
C ARG A 147 8.62 22.50 -30.95
N TYR A 148 8.64 21.96 -29.73
CA TYR A 148 8.98 22.68 -28.51
C TYR A 148 9.71 21.70 -27.58
N PRO A 149 11.01 21.44 -27.81
CA PRO A 149 11.74 20.43 -27.06
C PRO A 149 11.96 20.87 -25.60
N LEU A 150 12.10 19.89 -24.70
CA LEU A 150 12.48 20.13 -23.32
C LEU A 150 13.82 20.91 -23.26
N PRO A 151 13.96 21.94 -22.42
CA PRO A 151 15.21 22.70 -22.29
C PRO A 151 16.41 21.80 -21.99
N ALA A 152 17.58 22.16 -22.53
CA ALA A 152 18.83 21.47 -22.23
C ALA A 152 19.16 21.65 -20.74
N GLY A 153 19.11 20.55 -19.97
CA GLY A 153 19.21 20.56 -18.51
C GLY A 153 17.91 20.20 -17.77
N GLY A 154 16.80 20.01 -18.50
CA GLY A 154 15.50 19.66 -17.91
C GLY A 154 14.78 20.88 -17.34
N LEU A 155 13.78 20.61 -16.48
CA LEU A 155 13.08 21.65 -15.73
C LEU A 155 13.76 21.82 -14.37
N ASN A 156 14.10 23.06 -14.02
CA ASN A 156 14.54 23.38 -12.67
C ASN A 156 13.33 23.30 -11.73
N THR A 157 13.40 22.43 -10.74
CA THR A 157 12.37 22.34 -9.71
C THR A 157 12.51 23.48 -8.70
N VAL A 158 11.39 24.06 -8.28
CA VAL A 158 11.33 24.98 -7.12
C VAL A 158 11.13 24.22 -5.81
N GLN A 159 10.89 22.91 -5.89
CA GLN A 159 10.70 22.04 -4.74
C GLN A 159 12.06 21.77 -4.09
N THR A 160 12.11 21.84 -2.76
CA THR A 160 13.26 21.35 -1.99
C THR A 160 13.44 19.85 -2.16
N ASP A 161 14.70 19.40 -2.25
CA ASP A 161 15.02 17.98 -2.30
C ASP A 161 14.46 17.27 -1.06
N ILE A 162 13.52 16.34 -1.28
CA ILE A 162 12.99 15.49 -0.22
C ILE A 162 13.87 14.25 -0.14
N GLU A 163 14.65 14.15 0.92
CA GLU A 163 15.42 12.95 1.21
C GLU A 163 14.51 11.89 1.85
N TYR A 164 14.33 10.76 1.16
CA TYR A 164 13.63 9.61 1.71
C TYR A 164 14.63 8.66 2.36
N VAL A 165 14.66 8.67 3.69
CA VAL A 165 15.59 7.90 4.51
C VAL A 165 14.91 6.61 4.96
N GLU A 166 15.62 5.48 4.86
CA GLU A 166 15.12 4.21 5.39
C GLU A 166 14.94 4.30 6.91
N THR A 167 13.78 3.85 7.39
CA THR A 167 13.50 3.83 8.82
C THR A 167 14.34 2.75 9.50
N SER A 168 15.00 3.09 10.60
CA SER A 168 15.85 2.16 11.35
C SER A 168 15.08 0.90 11.80
N PRO A 169 15.60 -0.31 11.55
CA PRO A 169 15.04 -1.55 12.09
C PRO A 169 15.02 -1.57 13.63
N GLY A 170 16.01 -0.92 14.27
CA GLY A 170 16.06 -0.79 15.73
C GLY A 170 14.89 0.04 16.28
N TYR A 171 14.60 1.17 15.64
CA TYR A 171 13.44 2.00 15.98
C TYR A 171 12.12 1.23 15.83
N ALA A 172 11.95 0.49 14.72
CA ALA A 172 10.77 -0.35 14.52
C ALA A 172 10.61 -1.39 15.64
N LEU A 173 11.70 -2.04 16.06
CA LEU A 173 11.70 -3.03 17.15
C LEU A 173 11.35 -2.40 18.51
N GLU A 174 11.81 -1.17 18.78
CA GLU A 174 11.45 -0.43 19.99
C GLU A 174 9.95 -0.14 20.05
N ILE A 175 9.38 0.36 18.95
CA ILE A 175 7.94 0.60 18.82
C ILE A 175 7.15 -0.71 18.95
N GLU A 176 7.59 -1.80 18.30
CA GLU A 176 6.96 -3.12 18.42
C GLU A 176 6.85 -3.57 19.89
N LYS A 177 7.96 -3.47 20.64
CA LYS A 177 8.00 -3.84 22.07
C LYS A 177 7.12 -2.91 22.92
N ALA A 178 7.18 -1.61 22.68
CA ALA A 178 6.39 -0.61 23.42
C ALA A 178 4.88 -0.83 23.21
N VAL A 179 4.46 -1.03 21.96
CA VAL A 179 3.06 -1.30 21.60
C VAL A 179 2.60 -2.63 22.20
N PHE A 180 3.38 -3.70 22.05
CA PHE A 180 3.05 -5.01 22.62
C PHE A 180 2.82 -4.91 24.13
N GLN A 181 3.74 -4.27 24.86
CA GLN A 181 3.64 -4.13 26.31
C GLN A 181 2.44 -3.26 26.71
N SER A 182 2.18 -2.19 25.96
CA SER A 182 1.06 -1.29 26.18
C SER A 182 -0.28 -2.01 26.02
N ILE A 183 -0.50 -2.72 24.92
CA ILE A 183 -1.73 -3.50 24.68
C ILE A 183 -1.90 -4.57 25.78
N ARG A 184 -0.84 -5.31 26.10
CA ARG A 184 -0.86 -6.36 27.13
C ARG A 184 -1.29 -5.82 28.49
N ASN A 185 -0.69 -4.70 28.91
CA ASN A 185 -1.01 -4.05 30.18
C ASN A 185 -2.44 -3.50 30.18
N ARG A 186 -2.88 -2.95 29.04
CA ARG A 186 -4.20 -2.34 28.92
C ARG A 186 -5.32 -3.37 28.96
N ILE A 187 -5.17 -4.53 28.32
CA ILE A 187 -6.12 -5.65 28.42
C ILE A 187 -6.26 -6.12 29.86
N ARG A 188 -5.15 -6.32 30.58
CA ARG A 188 -5.17 -6.68 32.01
C ARG A 188 -5.93 -5.65 32.85
N LYS A 189 -5.69 -4.36 32.62
CA LYS A 189 -6.36 -3.27 33.34
C LYS A 189 -7.84 -3.15 33.01
N TRP A 190 -8.24 -3.40 31.76
CA TRP A 190 -9.66 -3.39 31.38
C TRP A 190 -10.42 -4.56 31.99
N ARG A 191 -9.78 -5.73 32.12
CA ARG A 191 -10.39 -6.94 32.69
C ARG A 191 -10.39 -6.96 34.22
N SER A 192 -9.37 -6.40 34.88
CA SER A 192 -9.26 -6.41 36.34
C SER A 192 -10.45 -5.73 37.03
N LYS A 193 -11.10 -4.77 36.38
CA LYS A 193 -12.29 -4.08 36.90
C LYS A 193 -13.58 -4.92 36.82
N ARG A 194 -13.61 -5.95 35.98
CA ARG A 194 -14.84 -6.66 35.61
C ARG A 194 -14.84 -8.14 36.00
N GLN A 195 -13.67 -8.75 36.19
CA GLN A 195 -13.58 -10.21 36.33
C GLN A 195 -12.56 -10.62 37.40
N ARG A 196 -12.92 -11.64 38.19
CA ARG A 196 -12.06 -12.23 39.24
C ARG A 196 -11.05 -13.25 38.70
N SER A 197 -10.97 -13.45 37.39
CA SER A 197 -10.02 -14.39 36.77
C SER A 197 -8.76 -13.69 36.25
N THR A 198 -7.62 -14.36 36.42
CA THR A 198 -6.33 -13.90 35.90
C THR A 198 -6.37 -13.81 34.38
N THR A 199 -6.00 -12.65 33.83
CA THR A 199 -5.85 -12.48 32.39
C THR A 199 -4.56 -13.17 31.92
N THR A 200 -4.72 -14.28 31.22
CA THR A 200 -3.62 -15.10 30.68
C THR A 200 -3.49 -14.93 29.18
N PHE A 201 -2.28 -15.10 28.66
CA PHE A 201 -1.97 -15.07 27.23
C PHE A 201 -1.35 -16.41 26.86
N HIS A 202 -1.81 -17.07 25.80
CA HIS A 202 -1.29 -18.38 25.41
C HIS A 202 0.05 -18.23 24.68
N PRO A 203 1.19 -18.73 25.24
CA PRO A 203 2.51 -18.48 24.67
C PRO A 203 2.68 -18.99 23.24
N ASP A 204 2.32 -20.25 22.97
CA ASP A 204 2.53 -20.86 21.65
C ASP A 204 1.68 -20.18 20.57
N ALA A 205 0.39 -19.94 20.85
CA ALA A 205 -0.48 -19.21 19.93
C ALA A 205 0.02 -17.79 19.66
N CYS A 206 0.51 -17.07 20.67
CA CYS A 206 1.13 -15.75 20.47
C CYS A 206 2.36 -15.84 19.56
N SER A 207 3.21 -16.86 19.75
CA SER A 207 4.39 -17.10 18.91
C SER A 207 4.01 -17.41 17.47
N VAL A 208 3.05 -18.32 17.26
CA VAL A 208 2.55 -18.67 15.92
C VAL A 208 2.03 -17.44 15.20
N MET A 209 1.22 -16.62 15.87
CA MET A 209 0.68 -15.41 15.25
C MET A 209 1.78 -14.38 14.95
N HIS A 210 2.78 -14.22 15.81
CA HIS A 210 3.94 -13.34 15.57
C HIS A 210 4.72 -13.75 14.31
N ASP A 211 4.89 -15.05 14.07
CA ASP A 211 5.54 -15.59 12.88
C ASP A 211 4.72 -15.43 11.59
N LEU A 212 3.39 -15.29 11.70
CA LEU A 212 2.50 -15.13 10.54
C LEU A 212 2.35 -13.67 10.09
N LEU A 213 2.51 -12.70 10.99
CA LEU A 213 2.40 -11.27 10.66
C LEU A 213 3.39 -10.80 9.56
N PRO A 214 4.65 -11.28 9.47
CA PRO A 214 5.52 -10.98 8.33
C PRO A 214 5.00 -11.46 6.99
N LYS A 215 4.30 -12.60 6.96
CA LYS A 215 3.70 -13.11 5.72
C LYS A 215 2.58 -12.19 5.24
N LEU A 216 1.78 -11.65 6.17
CA LEU A 216 0.78 -10.62 5.89
C LEU A 216 1.38 -9.35 5.30
N GLU A 217 2.47 -8.85 5.90
CA GLU A 217 3.17 -7.67 5.38
C GLU A 217 3.74 -7.93 3.98
N ASN A 218 4.40 -9.08 3.78
CA ASN A 218 4.98 -9.43 2.49
C ASN A 218 3.91 -9.55 1.41
N TRP A 219 2.79 -10.21 1.71
CA TRP A 219 1.66 -10.26 0.81
C TRP A 219 1.07 -8.88 0.53
N LYS A 220 0.91 -8.03 1.55
CA LYS A 220 0.43 -6.65 1.35
C LYS A 220 1.37 -5.85 0.44
N ARG A 221 2.69 -6.06 0.55
CA ARG A 221 3.70 -5.37 -0.27
C ARG A 221 3.80 -5.89 -1.68
N SER A 222 3.82 -7.20 -1.87
CA SER A 222 3.96 -7.82 -3.19
C SER A 222 2.63 -7.81 -3.95
N GLY A 223 1.52 -7.92 -3.22
CA GLY A 223 0.21 -8.33 -3.71
C GLY A 223 0.27 -9.53 -4.67
N ASN A 224 1.28 -10.38 -4.51
CA ASN A 224 1.40 -11.66 -5.20
C ASN A 224 0.99 -12.75 -4.18
N PRO A 225 -0.03 -13.58 -4.49
CA PRO A 225 -0.45 -14.69 -3.63
C PRO A 225 0.67 -15.70 -3.32
N GLU A 226 1.71 -15.79 -4.17
CA GLU A 226 2.87 -16.67 -3.96
C GLU A 226 3.71 -16.32 -2.72
N ALA A 227 3.48 -15.15 -2.08
CA ALA A 227 4.16 -14.78 -0.84
C ALA A 227 3.91 -15.76 0.33
N PHE A 228 2.93 -16.66 0.20
CA PHE A 228 2.62 -17.70 1.19
C PHE A 228 3.17 -19.08 0.82
N GLU A 229 3.83 -19.27 -0.33
CA GLU A 229 4.17 -20.60 -0.82
C GLU A 229 5.42 -21.25 -0.19
N ASN A 230 5.15 -22.44 0.34
CA ASN A 230 6.03 -23.62 0.39
C ASN A 230 5.16 -24.90 0.26
N GLY A 231 4.05 -24.84 -0.49
CA GLY A 231 3.13 -25.97 -0.64
C GLY A 231 2.06 -25.66 -1.67
N GLY A 232 2.21 -26.25 -2.86
CA GLY A 232 1.35 -25.99 -4.00
C GLY A 232 -0.11 -26.39 -3.79
N ASN A 233 -0.99 -25.59 -4.35
CA ASN A 233 -2.09 -26.10 -5.18
C ASN A 233 -2.59 -24.97 -6.09
N ASP A 234 -2.70 -25.27 -7.38
CA ASP A 234 -3.33 -24.39 -8.36
C ASP A 234 -4.82 -24.21 -8.02
N ASN A 235 -5.33 -22.97 -8.08
CA ASN A 235 -6.74 -22.54 -7.98
C ASN A 235 -7.27 -21.94 -6.65
N VAL A 236 -6.50 -21.14 -5.91
CA VAL A 236 -7.10 -20.23 -4.90
C VAL A 236 -7.40 -18.86 -5.55
N PRO A 237 -8.65 -18.35 -5.48
CA PRO A 237 -8.99 -17.03 -6.02
C PRO A 237 -8.12 -15.92 -5.43
N VAL A 238 -7.60 -15.07 -6.33
CA VAL A 238 -6.63 -14.01 -6.07
C VAL A 238 -7.36 -12.74 -5.61
N ASP A 239 -7.92 -12.76 -4.40
CA ASP A 239 -8.51 -11.59 -3.74
C ASP A 239 -8.02 -11.44 -2.28
N GLN A 240 -8.41 -10.35 -1.61
CA GLN A 240 -8.13 -10.14 -0.17
C GLN A 240 -8.61 -11.31 0.69
N SER A 241 -9.67 -11.99 0.27
CA SER A 241 -10.24 -13.16 0.95
C SER A 241 -9.32 -14.38 0.85
N GLY A 242 -8.68 -14.61 -0.30
CA GLY A 242 -7.72 -15.70 -0.51
C GLY A 242 -6.51 -15.66 0.43
N ALA A 243 -5.92 -14.48 0.62
CA ALA A 243 -4.78 -14.32 1.54
C ALA A 243 -5.15 -14.54 3.01
N LEU A 244 -6.29 -13.99 3.44
CA LEU A 244 -6.82 -14.23 4.78
C LEU A 244 -7.15 -15.71 4.99
N THR A 245 -7.69 -16.37 3.97
CA THR A 245 -8.00 -17.81 3.99
C THR A 245 -6.74 -18.66 4.13
N GLU A 246 -5.69 -18.36 3.37
CA GLU A 246 -4.43 -19.11 3.48
C GLU A 246 -3.74 -18.90 4.83
N LEU A 247 -3.79 -17.68 5.37
CA LEU A 247 -3.30 -17.43 6.73
C LEU A 247 -4.10 -18.14 7.79
N GLN A 248 -5.42 -18.18 7.64
CA GLN A 248 -6.27 -18.97 8.51
C GLN A 248 -5.89 -20.45 8.41
N ARG A 249 -5.62 -20.98 7.21
CA ARG A 249 -5.16 -22.36 7.02
C ARG A 249 -3.80 -22.62 7.69
N LEU A 250 -2.82 -21.75 7.50
CA LEU A 250 -1.49 -21.85 8.14
C LEU A 250 -1.57 -21.76 9.67
N ALA A 251 -2.41 -20.86 10.18
CA ALA A 251 -2.68 -20.74 11.61
C ALA A 251 -3.33 -22.02 12.16
N GLN A 252 -4.31 -22.58 11.44
CA GLN A 252 -4.97 -23.82 11.80
C GLN A 252 -4.02 -25.02 11.82
N ASP A 253 -3.12 -25.12 10.84
CA ASP A 253 -2.13 -26.20 10.76
C ASP A 253 -1.11 -26.11 11.90
N LYS A 254 -0.51 -24.93 12.11
CA LYS A 254 0.47 -24.70 13.19
C LYS A 254 -0.13 -24.84 14.60
N MET A 255 -1.43 -24.56 14.77
CA MET A 255 -2.12 -24.65 16.07
C MET A 255 -3.05 -25.88 16.15
N LYS A 256 -2.90 -26.87 15.27
CA LYS A 256 -3.84 -28.00 15.14
C LYS A 256 -4.12 -28.71 16.46
N SER A 257 -3.11 -28.97 17.28
CA SER A 257 -3.27 -29.64 18.59
C SER A 257 -4.12 -28.81 19.55
N LEU A 258 -3.90 -27.50 19.61
CA LEU A 258 -4.60 -26.55 20.45
C LEU A 258 -6.05 -26.35 20.01
N LEU A 259 -6.28 -26.30 18.70
CA LEU A 259 -7.60 -26.07 18.10
C LEU A 259 -8.54 -27.29 18.19
N ARG A 260 -8.06 -28.44 18.68
CA ARG A 260 -8.91 -29.61 18.98
C ARG A 260 -9.83 -29.38 20.19
N THR A 261 -9.38 -28.58 21.16
CA THR A 261 -10.09 -28.36 22.43
C THR A 261 -10.52 -26.92 22.62
N ARG A 262 -9.99 -25.99 21.82
CA ARG A 262 -10.26 -24.56 21.90
C ARG A 262 -10.58 -23.97 20.53
N THR A 263 -11.44 -22.96 20.51
CA THR A 263 -11.73 -22.13 19.34
C THR A 263 -10.92 -20.85 19.41
N LEU A 264 -10.15 -20.58 18.35
CA LEU A 264 -9.49 -19.28 18.16
C LEU A 264 -10.45 -18.30 17.48
N ARG A 265 -10.64 -17.13 18.08
CA ARG A 265 -11.40 -16.01 17.50
C ARG A 265 -10.54 -14.76 17.55
N GLY A 266 -10.39 -14.07 16.43
CA GLY A 266 -9.57 -12.87 16.36
C GLY A 266 -9.32 -12.46 14.92
N PHE A 267 -8.60 -11.37 14.74
CA PHE A 267 -8.24 -10.87 13.42
C PHE A 267 -6.94 -10.07 13.47
N PRO A 268 -6.18 -10.07 12.36
CA PRO A 268 -5.07 -9.15 12.21
C PRO A 268 -5.59 -7.75 11.87
N LEU A 269 -5.00 -6.74 12.49
CA LEU A 269 -5.21 -5.32 12.22
C LEU A 269 -3.91 -4.75 11.68
N ASN A 270 -3.95 -4.15 10.49
CA ASN A 270 -2.86 -3.32 9.99
C ASN A 270 -3.23 -1.84 10.08
N VAL A 271 -2.35 -1.03 10.66
CA VAL A 271 -2.51 0.43 10.73
C VAL A 271 -1.18 1.14 10.53
N PRO A 272 -1.17 2.36 9.96
CA PRO A 272 -0.04 3.25 10.11
C PRO A 272 0.16 3.57 11.60
N PHE A 273 1.39 3.52 12.09
CA PHE A 273 1.67 3.92 13.47
C PHE A 273 1.70 5.45 13.60
N THR A 274 0.78 5.99 14.40
CA THR A 274 0.68 7.42 14.74
C THR A 274 1.00 7.62 16.22
N ASP A 275 0.16 7.02 17.08
CA ASP A 275 0.25 7.11 18.52
C ASP A 275 -0.27 5.83 19.21
N VAL A 276 0.27 5.53 20.39
CA VAL A 276 -0.10 4.35 21.16
C VAL A 276 -1.52 4.45 21.72
N GLU A 277 -1.97 5.61 22.20
CA GLU A 277 -3.31 5.76 22.80
C GLU A 277 -4.42 5.71 21.76
N GLU A 278 -4.19 6.24 20.55
CA GLU A 278 -5.12 6.08 19.42
C GLU A 278 -5.31 4.60 19.09
N LEU A 279 -4.21 3.85 18.95
CA LEU A 279 -4.23 2.41 18.73
C LEU A 279 -4.95 1.67 19.86
N LEU A 280 -4.67 2.00 21.12
CA LEU A 280 -5.33 1.38 22.27
C LEU A 280 -6.83 1.67 22.29
N THR A 281 -7.24 2.88 21.90
CA THR A 281 -8.66 3.24 21.78
C THR A 281 -9.34 2.38 20.71
N LYS A 282 -8.72 2.24 19.54
CA LYS A 282 -9.21 1.39 18.45
C LYS A 282 -9.29 -0.09 18.86
N ILE A 283 -8.30 -0.60 19.60
CA ILE A 283 -8.31 -1.97 20.12
C ILE A 283 -9.42 -2.15 21.17
N LYS A 284 -9.64 -1.15 22.02
CA LYS A 284 -10.68 -1.21 23.04
C LYS A 284 -12.07 -1.32 22.39
N THR A 285 -12.34 -0.55 21.34
CA THR A 285 -13.64 -0.56 20.65
C THR A 285 -13.95 -1.89 19.98
N MET A 286 -12.94 -2.72 19.69
CA MET A 286 -13.12 -4.07 19.14
C MET A 286 -13.68 -5.08 20.14
N GLY A 287 -13.74 -4.75 21.45
CA GLY A 287 -14.43 -5.57 22.44
C GLY A 287 -13.81 -6.93 22.76
N ILE A 288 -12.65 -7.29 22.19
CA ILE A 288 -12.02 -8.62 22.41
C ILE A 288 -11.74 -8.88 23.90
N HIS A 289 -11.34 -7.83 24.63
CA HIS A 289 -11.09 -7.88 26.07
C HIS A 289 -12.35 -8.17 26.91
N GLU A 290 -13.56 -8.10 26.33
CA GLU A 290 -14.84 -8.32 27.01
C GLU A 290 -15.28 -9.79 27.04
N SER A 291 -14.50 -10.72 26.47
CA SER A 291 -14.81 -12.16 26.55
C SER A 291 -15.05 -12.60 28.01
N LYS A 292 -16.19 -13.26 28.22
CA LYS A 292 -16.68 -13.64 29.55
C LYS A 292 -16.30 -15.07 29.95
N HIS A 293 -15.78 -15.87 29.02
CA HIS A 293 -15.50 -17.28 29.31
C HIS A 293 -14.46 -17.42 30.45
N PRO A 294 -14.71 -18.26 31.47
CA PRO A 294 -13.83 -18.34 32.65
C PRO A 294 -12.41 -18.79 32.30
N GLU A 295 -12.28 -19.70 31.33
CA GLU A 295 -11.00 -20.25 30.87
C GLU A 295 -10.44 -19.60 29.60
N VAL A 296 -10.91 -18.39 29.26
CA VAL A 296 -10.37 -17.68 28.09
C VAL A 296 -8.89 -17.39 28.25
N GLN A 297 -8.12 -17.68 27.19
CA GLN A 297 -6.74 -17.22 27.05
C GLN A 297 -6.67 -16.24 25.89
N PHE A 298 -5.91 -15.15 26.05
CA PHE A 298 -5.72 -14.18 24.98
C PHE A 298 -4.58 -14.59 24.05
N VAL A 299 -4.72 -14.24 22.78
CA VAL A 299 -3.66 -14.38 21.77
C VAL A 299 -3.36 -13.00 21.23
N MET A 300 -2.09 -12.61 21.29
CA MET A 300 -1.65 -11.29 20.87
C MET A 300 -0.29 -11.37 20.21
N ALA A 301 -0.16 -10.71 19.06
CA ALA A 301 1.11 -10.53 18.38
C ALA A 301 1.18 -9.10 17.83
N VAL A 302 2.38 -8.53 17.81
CA VAL A 302 2.64 -7.21 17.24
C VAL A 302 3.88 -7.31 16.38
N ARG A 303 3.85 -6.72 15.18
CA ARG A 303 5.01 -6.52 14.32
C ARG A 303 5.02 -5.12 13.74
N ALA A 304 6.16 -4.44 13.83
CA ALA A 304 6.36 -3.16 13.17
C ALA A 304 7.33 -3.34 12.01
N PHE A 305 6.92 -2.92 10.80
CA PHE A 305 7.75 -3.01 9.61
C PHE A 305 8.19 -1.60 9.18
N PRO A 306 9.50 -1.33 9.12
CA PRO A 306 10.01 -0.03 8.71
C PRO A 306 9.68 0.23 7.24
N LEU A 307 9.27 1.48 6.98
CA LEU A 307 9.17 2.08 5.65
C LEU A 307 10.22 3.20 5.56
N TYR A 308 9.81 4.41 5.17
CA TYR A 308 10.70 5.56 5.03
C TYR A 308 10.29 6.67 6.00
N ASN A 309 11.23 7.54 6.37
CA ASN A 309 10.99 8.76 7.15
C ASN A 309 10.24 8.48 8.47
N ASN A 310 10.65 7.44 9.20
CA ASN A 310 10.06 6.99 10.47
C ASN A 310 8.62 6.45 10.38
N ILE A 311 8.10 6.23 9.18
CA ILE A 311 6.79 5.60 8.98
C ILE A 311 6.92 4.09 9.18
N LEU A 312 5.98 3.51 9.93
CA LEU A 312 5.92 2.09 10.21
C LEU A 312 4.57 1.50 9.78
N SER A 313 4.61 0.36 9.09
CA SER A 313 3.43 -0.51 8.92
C SER A 313 3.30 -1.37 10.18
N LEU A 314 2.31 -1.10 11.01
CA LEU A 314 2.10 -1.82 12.27
C LEU A 314 1.02 -2.88 12.10
N TRP A 315 1.39 -4.13 12.33
CA TRP A 315 0.46 -5.25 12.42
C TRP A 315 0.23 -5.64 13.87
N VAL A 316 -1.04 -5.76 14.26
CA VAL A 316 -1.47 -6.26 15.56
C VAL A 316 -2.45 -7.40 15.33
N PHE A 317 -2.13 -8.60 15.79
CA PHE A 317 -3.13 -9.64 15.95
C PHE A 317 -3.66 -9.61 17.37
N LEU A 318 -4.97 -9.64 17.54
CA LEU A 318 -5.61 -9.81 18.84
C LEU A 318 -6.75 -10.81 18.73
N GLY A 319 -6.83 -11.70 19.69
CA GLY A 319 -7.86 -12.73 19.74
C GLY A 319 -7.98 -13.43 21.09
N THR A 320 -8.88 -14.39 21.13
CA THR A 320 -9.21 -15.24 22.27
C THR A 320 -9.18 -16.71 21.87
N LEU A 321 -8.72 -17.55 22.79
CA LEU A 321 -8.83 -19.00 22.76
C LEU A 321 -9.79 -19.43 23.87
N GLU A 322 -10.96 -19.89 23.46
CA GLU A 322 -12.01 -20.33 24.36
C GLU A 322 -12.22 -21.85 24.21
N PRO A 323 -12.41 -22.62 25.28
CA PRO A 323 -12.79 -24.02 25.18
C PRO A 323 -14.00 -24.25 24.28
N ILE A 324 -14.00 -25.36 23.55
CA ILE A 324 -15.16 -25.80 22.78
C ILE A 324 -16.21 -26.32 23.76
N PRO A 325 -17.47 -25.86 23.70
CA PRO A 325 -18.52 -26.36 24.59
C PRO A 325 -18.66 -27.88 24.48
N GLY A 326 -18.51 -28.59 25.60
CA GLY A 326 -18.66 -30.05 25.68
C GLY A 326 -17.37 -30.88 25.60
N HIS A 327 -16.19 -30.24 25.60
CA HIS A 327 -14.89 -30.89 25.73
C HIS A 327 -14.18 -30.59 27.05
#